data_AF-A0A918DEF4-F1
#
_entry.id   AF-A0A918DEF4-F1
#
_cell.length_a   1.000
_cell.length_b   1.000
_cell.length_c   1.000
_cell.angle_alpha   90.00
_cell.angle_beta   90.00
_cell.angle_gamma   90.00
#
_symmetry.space_group_name_H-M   'P 1'
#
loop_
_entity.id
_entity.type
_entity.pdbx_description
1 polymer ?
#
loop_
_entity_poly.entity_id
_entity_poly.type
_entity_poly.pdbx_seq_one_letter_code
_entity_poly.pdbx_strand_id
1 'polypeptide(L)'
;MPEKIVYQGANLELCTEPLEDYFAKGGIRPALKRSTTALWRRYVGSWEIVDDLLYLTHLDGRLVDGTKITVSMIFPGFPEKVFAQWYSGTLRIPQGELLDYVHMGYGSIYDWDLLLEVQCGVVVSKSVRFNEVEATDDDDWLPF
;
A
#
# COMPACT_ATOMS: atom_id res chain seq x y z
N MET A 1 2.09 -7.04 -5.38
CA MET A 1 2.65 -7.09 -4.00
C MET A 1 2.18 -5.86 -3.24
N PRO A 2 1.64 -6.03 -2.02
CA PRO A 2 1.27 -4.94 -1.14
C PRO A 2 2.46 -4.21 -0.54
N GLU A 3 2.18 -3.01 -0.05
CA GLU A 3 3.09 -2.25 0.80
C GLU A 3 2.98 -2.77 2.24
N LYS A 4 3.87 -2.32 3.12
CA LYS A 4 3.91 -2.74 4.51
C LYS A 4 3.54 -1.56 5.40
N ILE A 5 2.84 -1.81 6.50
CA ILE A 5 2.55 -0.77 7.49
C ILE A 5 2.66 -1.33 8.91
N VAL A 6 3.31 -0.56 9.79
CA VAL A 6 3.26 -0.79 11.24
C VAL A 6 2.17 0.08 11.84
N TYR A 7 1.17 -0.55 12.45
CA TYR A 7 0.06 0.12 13.11
C TYR A 7 -0.25 -0.56 14.45
N GLN A 8 -0.32 0.23 15.52
CA GLN A 8 -0.56 -0.27 16.90
C GLN A 8 0.39 -1.42 17.31
N GLY A 9 1.65 -1.35 16.86
CA GLY A 9 2.67 -2.36 17.15
C GLY A 9 2.61 -3.63 16.29
N ALA A 10 1.62 -3.77 15.40
CA ALA A 10 1.49 -4.90 14.48
C ALA A 10 2.11 -4.59 13.11
N ASN A 11 2.76 -5.59 12.49
CA ASN A 11 3.20 -5.51 11.10
C ASN A 11 2.09 -6.03 10.19
N LEU A 12 1.56 -5.17 9.33
CA LEU A 12 0.40 -5.42 8.48
C LEU A 12 0.71 -5.13 7.01
N GLU A 13 -0.16 -5.61 6.13
CA GLU A 13 -0.13 -5.25 4.72
C GLU A 13 -0.88 -3.94 4.48
N LEU A 14 -0.45 -3.19 3.47
CA LEU A 14 -1.08 -1.97 3.02
C LEU A 14 -1.44 -2.10 1.54
N CYS A 15 -2.74 -2.07 1.26
CA CYS A 15 -3.31 -2.12 -0.09
C CYS A 15 -3.63 -0.71 -0.61
N THR A 16 -2.77 0.23 -0.28
CA THR A 16 -2.80 1.62 -0.74
C THR A 16 -1.37 2.03 -1.12
N GLU A 17 -1.22 3.08 -1.93
CA GLU A 17 0.05 3.45 -2.54
C GLU A 17 0.44 4.91 -2.23
N PRO A 18 0.60 5.34 -0.95
CA PRO A 18 0.68 6.76 -0.63
C PRO A 18 1.89 7.49 -1.24
N LEU A 19 2.95 6.77 -1.62
CA LEU A 19 4.11 7.35 -2.32
C LEU A 19 3.84 7.56 -3.82
N GLU A 20 2.92 6.83 -4.45
CA GLU A 20 2.52 7.13 -5.83
C GLU A 20 1.80 8.48 -5.92
N ASP A 21 0.99 8.82 -4.90
CA ASP A 21 0.36 10.15 -4.79
C ASP A 21 1.38 11.28 -4.75
N TYR A 22 2.52 11.08 -4.08
CA TYR A 22 3.61 12.05 -4.08
C TYR A 22 4.15 12.29 -5.49
N PHE A 23 4.40 11.22 -6.25
CA PHE A 23 4.87 11.33 -7.63
C PHE A 23 3.82 11.98 -8.55
N ALA A 24 2.54 11.61 -8.38
CA ALA A 24 1.44 12.20 -9.14
C ALA A 24 1.27 13.71 -8.87
N LYS A 25 1.58 14.17 -7.65
CA LYS A 25 1.56 15.58 -7.25
C LYS A 25 2.83 16.36 -7.63
N GLY A 26 3.70 15.80 -8.46
CA GLY A 26 4.91 16.46 -8.98
C GLY A 26 6.19 16.15 -8.21
N GLY A 27 6.16 15.19 -7.29
CA GLY A 27 7.35 14.69 -6.62
C GLY A 27 8.35 14.03 -7.57
N ILE A 28 9.63 14.09 -7.23
CA ILE A 28 10.70 13.50 -8.06
C ILE A 28 10.59 11.97 -8.00
N ARG A 29 10.36 11.33 -9.16
CA ARG A 29 10.39 9.87 -9.30
C ARG A 29 11.77 9.40 -9.76
N PRO A 30 12.49 8.59 -8.97
CA PRO A 30 13.76 8.02 -9.40
C PRO A 30 13.60 7.07 -10.60
N ALA A 31 14.68 6.88 -11.36
CA ALA A 31 14.73 5.90 -12.44
C ALA A 31 14.77 4.46 -11.90
N LEU A 32 13.62 3.94 -11.50
CA LEU A 32 13.47 2.62 -10.91
C LEU A 32 13.57 1.50 -11.95
N LYS A 33 14.39 0.49 -11.65
CA LYS A 33 14.50 -0.75 -12.42
C LYS A 33 13.26 -1.60 -12.21
N ARG A 34 12.71 -2.12 -13.31
CA ARG A 34 11.65 -3.12 -13.24
C ARG A 34 12.25 -4.43 -12.73
N SER A 35 11.84 -4.87 -11.54
CA SER A 35 12.29 -6.13 -10.94
C SER A 35 11.47 -7.33 -11.44
N THR A 36 10.16 -7.15 -11.58
CA THR A 36 9.22 -8.16 -12.08
C THR A 36 8.10 -7.49 -12.89
N THR A 37 7.42 -8.26 -13.74
CA THR A 37 6.32 -7.75 -14.56
C THR A 37 5.10 -7.36 -13.72
N ALA A 38 4.89 -8.03 -12.58
CA ALA A 38 3.75 -7.87 -11.68
C ALA A 38 3.88 -6.74 -10.64
N LEU A 39 5.06 -6.11 -10.52
CA LEU A 39 5.29 -4.96 -9.62
C LEU A 39 5.51 -3.71 -10.48
N TRP A 40 4.41 -3.21 -11.02
CA TRP A 40 4.37 -2.06 -11.93
C TRP A 40 4.96 -0.78 -11.33
N ARG A 41 4.79 -0.57 -10.01
CA ARG A 41 5.39 0.53 -9.24
C ARG A 41 6.90 0.47 -9.10
N ARG A 42 7.48 -0.75 -9.19
CA ARG A 42 8.92 -1.04 -9.08
C ARG A 42 9.57 -0.77 -7.71
N TYR A 43 8.76 -0.46 -6.71
CA TYR A 43 9.17 -0.38 -5.31
C TYR A 43 8.07 -0.97 -4.40
N VAL A 44 8.42 -1.20 -3.14
CA VAL A 44 7.52 -1.48 -2.02
C VAL A 44 7.84 -0.50 -0.90
N GLY A 45 6.87 0.32 -0.51
CA GLY A 45 6.96 1.19 0.66
C GLY A 45 6.74 0.44 1.97
N SER A 46 7.49 0.80 3.01
CA SER A 46 7.14 0.47 4.39
C SER A 46 6.77 1.74 5.13
N TRP A 47 5.64 1.69 5.81
CA TRP A 47 5.02 2.80 6.50
C TRP A 47 4.88 2.52 7.98
N GLU A 48 4.68 3.56 8.76
CA GLU A 48 4.40 3.50 10.18
C GLU A 48 3.43 4.61 10.55
N ILE A 49 2.47 4.32 11.44
CA ILE A 49 1.64 5.34 12.07
C ILE A 49 2.07 5.45 13.54
N VAL A 50 2.51 6.64 13.93
CA VAL A 50 2.90 6.98 15.31
C VAL A 50 2.17 8.27 15.70
N ASP A 51 1.44 8.25 16.82
CA ASP A 51 0.66 9.39 17.30
C ASP A 51 -0.26 9.98 16.21
N ASP A 52 -0.97 9.09 15.50
CA ASP A 52 -1.84 9.40 14.35
C ASP A 52 -1.13 10.03 13.14
N LEU A 53 0.20 10.06 13.11
CA LEU A 53 0.98 10.59 12.00
C LEU A 53 1.52 9.46 11.12
N LEU A 54 1.27 9.55 9.81
CA LEU A 54 1.76 8.61 8.81
C LEU A 54 3.21 8.96 8.40
N TYR A 55 4.10 7.99 8.50
CA TYR A 55 5.50 8.09 8.08
C TYR A 55 5.85 7.03 7.04
N LEU A 56 6.65 7.41 6.05
CA LEU A 56 7.40 6.47 5.22
C LEU A 56 8.74 6.19 5.92
N THR A 57 9.00 4.93 6.24
CA THR A 57 10.18 4.50 7.02
C THR A 57 11.18 3.69 6.18
N HIS A 58 10.73 3.05 5.10
CA HIS A 58 11.62 2.29 4.24
C HIS A 58 11.12 2.21 2.80
N LEU A 59 12.05 1.98 1.88
CA LEU A 59 11.77 1.68 0.48
C LEU A 59 12.58 0.47 0.04
N ASP A 60 11.90 -0.55 -0.44
CA ASP A 60 12.51 -1.65 -1.18
C ASP A 60 12.36 -1.39 -2.67
N GLY A 61 13.48 -1.33 -3.38
CA GLY A 61 13.54 -1.13 -4.82
C GLY A 61 14.98 -0.92 -5.27
N ARG A 62 15.19 -0.90 -6.58
CA ARG A 62 16.51 -0.65 -7.17
C ARG A 62 16.41 0.32 -8.34
N LEU A 63 17.44 1.14 -8.49
CA LEU A 63 17.67 1.94 -9.70
C LEU A 63 18.15 1.04 -10.85
N VAL A 64 18.14 1.59 -12.08
CA VAL A 64 18.56 0.88 -13.30
C VAL A 64 19.98 0.31 -13.19
N ASP A 65 20.89 1.04 -12.55
CA ASP A 65 22.28 0.64 -12.30
C ASP A 65 22.44 -0.44 -11.20
N GLY A 66 21.34 -0.83 -10.54
CA GLY A 66 21.33 -1.84 -9.48
C GLY A 66 21.45 -1.27 -8.07
N THR A 67 21.66 0.03 -7.90
CA THR A 67 21.72 0.72 -6.60
C THR A 67 20.39 0.54 -5.86
N LYS A 68 20.43 0.17 -4.57
CA LYS A 68 19.22 0.10 -3.74
C LYS A 68 18.69 1.51 -3.48
N ILE A 69 17.39 1.70 -3.62
CA ILE A 69 16.77 2.98 -3.27
C ILE A 69 16.70 3.15 -1.76
N THR A 70 16.66 4.39 -1.30
CA THR A 70 16.49 4.77 0.09
C THR A 70 15.52 5.94 0.19
N VAL A 71 14.96 6.18 1.38
CA VAL A 71 14.07 7.33 1.62
C VAL A 71 14.79 8.64 1.33
N SER A 72 16.06 8.77 1.74
CA SER A 72 16.88 9.98 1.51
C SER A 72 17.13 10.32 0.04
N MET A 73 17.07 9.34 -0.88
CA MET A 73 17.19 9.64 -2.31
C MET A 73 15.99 10.41 -2.87
N ILE A 74 14.81 10.26 -2.24
CA ILE A 74 13.59 10.98 -2.62
C ILE A 74 13.38 12.20 -1.69
N PHE A 75 13.76 12.05 -0.41
CA PHE A 75 13.61 13.05 0.64
C PHE A 75 14.95 13.31 1.35
N PRO A 76 15.88 14.08 0.76
CA PRO A 76 17.25 14.23 1.29
C PRO A 76 17.36 14.76 2.71
N GLY A 77 16.38 15.57 3.16
CA GLY A 77 16.34 16.10 4.53
C GLY A 77 15.84 15.13 5.60
N PHE A 78 15.38 13.93 5.22
CA PHE A 78 14.68 13.00 6.09
C PHE A 78 15.19 11.56 5.89
N PRO A 79 16.43 11.26 6.34
CA PRO A 79 17.08 10.00 6.02
C PRO A 79 16.54 8.77 6.75
N GLU A 80 15.94 8.95 7.93
CA GLU A 80 15.41 7.84 8.74
C GLU A 80 13.95 7.54 8.42
N LYS A 81 13.11 8.58 8.41
CA LYS A 81 11.71 8.54 8.03
C LYS A 81 11.22 9.92 7.63
N VAL A 82 10.19 9.97 6.81
CA VAL A 82 9.57 11.23 6.37
C VAL A 82 8.10 11.26 6.72
N PHE A 83 7.65 12.38 7.29
CA PHE A 83 6.22 12.61 7.54
C PHE A 83 5.49 12.80 6.21
N ALA A 84 4.44 12.00 6.01
CA ALA A 84 3.71 11.90 4.75
C ALA A 84 2.70 13.04 4.53
N GLN A 85 3.12 14.29 4.77
CA GLN A 85 2.25 15.47 4.70
C GLN A 85 1.56 15.66 3.33
N TRP A 86 2.09 15.05 2.28
CA TRP A 86 1.52 15.11 0.94
C TRP A 86 0.27 14.22 0.77
N TYR A 87 0.04 13.26 1.66
CA TYR A 87 -0.99 12.25 1.47
C TYR A 87 -2.31 12.65 2.14
N SER A 88 -3.40 12.58 1.36
CA SER A 88 -4.77 12.69 1.86
C SER A 88 -5.61 11.66 1.12
N GLY A 89 -6.19 10.72 1.84
CA GLY A 89 -6.90 9.57 1.29
C GLY A 89 -7.14 8.48 2.33
N THR A 90 -7.67 7.34 1.89
CA THR A 90 -7.96 6.21 2.79
C THR A 90 -6.87 5.15 2.68
N LEU A 91 -6.20 4.85 3.78
CA LEU A 91 -5.34 3.67 3.89
C LEU A 91 -6.22 2.43 4.08
N ARG A 92 -6.02 1.42 3.24
CA ARG A 92 -6.73 0.13 3.31
C ARG A 92 -5.77 -0.95 3.80
N ILE A 93 -6.05 -1.47 4.98
CA ILE A 93 -5.27 -2.51 5.64
C ILE A 93 -6.16 -3.76 5.68
N PRO A 94 -5.92 -4.77 4.81
CA PRO A 94 -6.70 -5.99 4.82
C PRO A 94 -6.47 -6.78 6.11
N GLN A 95 -7.52 -7.41 6.64
CA GLN A 95 -7.54 -8.16 7.89
C GLN A 95 -8.42 -9.43 7.79
N GLY A 96 -8.14 -10.43 8.63
CA GLY A 96 -8.89 -11.69 8.66
C GLY A 96 -8.36 -12.75 7.71
N GLU A 97 -9.17 -13.78 7.45
CA GLU A 97 -8.79 -14.87 6.54
C GLU A 97 -8.94 -14.44 5.07
N LEU A 98 -8.15 -15.08 4.21
CA LEU A 98 -8.24 -14.90 2.76
C LEU A 98 -9.49 -15.64 2.27
N LEU A 99 -10.54 -14.89 1.93
CA LEU A 99 -11.81 -15.42 1.45
C LEU A 99 -11.77 -15.83 -0.02
N ASP A 100 -11.06 -15.07 -0.87
CA ASP A 100 -10.89 -15.41 -2.29
C ASP A 100 -9.55 -14.89 -2.84
N TYR A 101 -8.87 -15.69 -3.66
CA TYR A 101 -7.58 -15.37 -4.26
C TYR A 101 -7.73 -15.01 -5.74
N VAL A 102 -7.85 -13.72 -6.04
CA VAL A 102 -7.85 -13.24 -7.43
C VAL A 102 -6.42 -12.98 -7.91
N HIS A 103 -6.07 -13.53 -9.08
CA HIS A 103 -4.72 -13.52 -9.64
C HIS A 103 -4.16 -12.14 -10.07
N MET A 104 -4.94 -11.04 -10.00
CA MET A 104 -4.53 -9.70 -10.49
C MET A 104 -4.88 -8.57 -9.51
N GLY A 105 -3.91 -7.67 -9.26
CA GLY A 105 -4.09 -6.46 -8.46
C GLY A 105 -4.07 -6.70 -6.94
N TYR A 106 -4.91 -5.96 -6.23
CA TYR A 106 -5.19 -6.12 -4.80
C TYR A 106 -6.51 -6.87 -4.56
N GLY A 107 -6.91 -7.70 -5.53
CA GLY A 107 -8.22 -8.36 -5.60
C GLY A 107 -8.37 -9.57 -4.69
N SER A 108 -7.36 -9.94 -3.90
CA SER A 108 -7.53 -10.89 -2.81
C SER A 108 -8.53 -10.32 -1.81
N ILE A 109 -9.66 -10.99 -1.64
CA ILE A 109 -10.71 -10.59 -0.71
C ILE A 109 -10.35 -11.20 0.64
N TYR A 110 -10.18 -10.34 1.65
CA TYR A 110 -10.05 -10.74 3.04
C TYR A 110 -11.36 -10.48 3.75
N ASP A 111 -11.63 -11.17 4.86
CA ASP A 111 -12.89 -11.02 5.64
C ASP A 111 -13.28 -9.56 5.88
N TRP A 112 -12.32 -8.69 6.18
CA TRP A 112 -12.59 -7.27 6.38
C TRP A 112 -11.38 -6.39 6.13
N ASP A 113 -11.63 -5.12 5.82
CA ASP A 113 -10.62 -4.08 5.71
C ASP A 113 -10.70 -3.14 6.92
N LEU A 114 -9.56 -2.89 7.56
CA LEU A 114 -9.37 -1.72 8.40
C LEU A 114 -9.10 -0.51 7.50
N LEU A 115 -9.92 0.52 7.64
CA LEU A 115 -9.81 1.76 6.88
C LEU A 115 -9.38 2.90 7.80
N LEU A 116 -8.31 3.59 7.43
CA LEU A 116 -7.84 4.79 8.13
C LEU A 116 -7.94 5.98 7.17
N GLU A 117 -8.76 6.96 7.50
CA GLU A 117 -8.84 8.21 6.75
C GLU A 117 -7.68 9.10 7.17
N VAL A 118 -6.90 9.56 6.18
CA VAL A 118 -5.74 10.42 6.38
C VAL A 118 -5.96 11.75 5.69
N GLN A 119 -5.66 12.85 6.39
CA GLN A 119 -5.63 14.21 5.85
C GLN A 119 -4.26 14.82 6.11
N CYS A 120 -3.55 15.19 5.05
CA CYS A 120 -2.22 15.79 5.11
C CYS A 120 -1.25 15.01 6.02
N GLY A 121 -1.26 13.68 5.90
CA GLY A 121 -0.44 12.77 6.70
C GLY A 121 -0.98 12.45 8.10
N VAL A 122 -2.09 13.04 8.54
CA VAL A 122 -2.69 12.81 9.87
C VAL A 122 -3.90 11.89 9.75
N VAL A 123 -3.96 10.82 10.53
CA VAL A 123 -5.13 9.96 10.66
C VAL A 123 -6.23 10.74 11.38
N VAL A 124 -7.38 10.92 10.72
CA VAL A 124 -8.52 11.67 11.26
C VAL A 124 -9.73 10.80 11.58
N SER A 125 -9.78 9.60 11.02
CA SER A 125 -10.88 8.66 11.25
C SER A 125 -10.43 7.22 11.05
N LYS A 126 -11.11 6.29 11.74
CA LYS A 126 -10.94 4.85 11.62
C LYS A 126 -12.31 4.19 11.44
N SER A 127 -12.41 3.28 10.49
CA SER A 127 -13.60 2.46 10.28
C SER A 127 -13.23 1.04 9.85
N VAL A 128 -14.21 0.14 9.88
CA VAL A 128 -14.09 -1.26 9.47
C VAL A 128 -15.10 -1.52 8.38
N ARG A 129 -14.69 -2.22 7.32
CA ARG A 129 -15.57 -2.70 6.25
C ARG A 129 -15.45 -4.21 6.14
N PHE A 130 -16.54 -4.94 6.35
CA PHE A 130 -16.60 -6.37 6.06
C PHE A 130 -16.77 -6.57 4.55
N ASN A 131 -16.03 -7.52 3.99
CA ASN A 131 -16.13 -7.85 2.57
C ASN A 131 -16.95 -9.14 2.44
N GLU A 132 -18.01 -9.12 1.65
CA GLU A 132 -18.79 -10.31 1.30
C GLU A 132 -18.30 -10.82 -0.05
N VAL A 133 -18.08 -12.13 -0.17
CA VAL A 133 -17.88 -12.78 -1.48
C VAL A 133 -19.29 -13.06 -2.00
N GLU A 134 -19.70 -12.39 -3.09
CA GLU A 134 -20.89 -12.83 -3.81
C GLU A 134 -20.64 -14.27 -4.29
N ALA A 135 -21.46 -15.21 -3.84
CA ALA A 135 -21.45 -16.56 -4.37
C ALA A 135 -21.72 -16.47 -5.87
N THR A 136 -20.71 -16.75 -6.70
CA THR A 136 -20.95 -17.02 -8.11
C THR A 136 -21.74 -18.32 -8.16
N ASP A 137 -23.03 -18.23 -8.46
CA ASP A 137 -23.87 -19.37 -8.84
C ASP A 137 -23.32 -19.93 -10.16
N ASP A 138 -22.24 -20.72 -10.09
CA ASP A 138 -21.80 -21.61 -11.16
C ASP A 138 -22.76 -22.81 -11.20
N ASP A 139 -24.00 -22.56 -11.61
CA ASP A 139 -25.00 -23.61 -11.91
C ASP A 139 -25.67 -23.31 -13.25
N ASP A 140 -24.85 -23.18 -14.31
CA ASP A 140 -25.33 -23.18 -15.70
C ASP A 140 -24.45 -24.10 -16.57
N TRP A 141 -24.48 -25.40 -16.23
CA TRP A 141 -24.13 -26.48 -17.15
C TRP A 141 -25.33 -27.43 -17.31
N LEU A 142 -26.13 -27.22 -18.36
CA LEU A 142 -26.80 -28.32 -19.05
C LEU A 142 -26.69 -28.12 -20.57
N PRO A 143 -25.99 -28.99 -21.31
CA PRO A 143 -26.06 -29.01 -22.76
C PRO A 143 -27.35 -29.73 -23.20
N PHE A 144 -28.04 -29.17 -24.21
CA PHE A 144 -28.95 -29.90 -25.09
C PHE A 144 -28.40 -29.89 -26.52
#